data_AF-A0A8T2NL22-F1
#
_entry.id   AF-A0A8T2NL22-F1
#
_cell.length_a   1.000
_cell.length_b   1.000
_cell.length_c   1.000
_cell.angle_alpha   90.00
_cell.angle_beta   90.00
_cell.angle_gamma   90.00
#
_symmetry.space_group_name_H-M   'P 1'
#
loop_
_entity.id
_entity.type
_entity.pdbx_description
1 polymer ?
#
loop_
_entity_poly.entity_id
_entity_poly.type
_entity_poly.pdbx_seq_one_letter_code
_entity_poly.pdbx_strand_id
1 'polypeptide(L)'
;MARHRGSQASSAKAVTLALSFFFLTSATAAEEYDYYSWQSDNFHNGRFYTKQPQCVDIPADLRLCHNVGYKKMRLPNLLDHESMPEVKQQAGSWVPLLAKRCHADTQVFLCSLFAPVCLDRPIYPCRSLCEAVRDSCAPVMESYGFPWPEMLQCDKFPIDNDLCIPMQFSGGHATQTPGKHHSHLLHSSH
;
A
#
# COMPACT_ATOMS: atom_id res chain seq x y z
N MET A 1 -0.07 39.76 83.39
CA MET A 1 -0.62 39.90 82.02
C MET A 1 -0.92 38.50 81.45
N ALA A 2 -1.73 38.45 80.39
CA ALA A 2 -2.42 37.29 79.81
C ALA A 2 -1.71 35.91 79.78
N ARG A 3 -2.51 34.83 79.90
CA ARG A 3 -2.33 33.51 79.24
C ARG A 3 -3.71 32.87 79.00
N HIS A 4 -4.00 32.47 77.76
CA HIS A 4 -5.27 31.85 77.34
C HIS A 4 -5.19 30.30 77.28
N ARG A 5 -6.35 29.65 77.13
CA ARG A 5 -6.54 28.17 77.08
C ARG A 5 -6.55 27.58 75.66
N GLY A 6 -6.18 26.30 75.56
CA GLY A 6 -6.32 25.35 74.43
C GLY A 6 -5.28 24.23 74.60
N SER A 7 -5.52 22.91 74.74
CA SER A 7 -6.57 21.98 74.25
C SER A 7 -6.53 21.81 72.72
N GLN A 8 -6.22 20.66 72.10
CA GLN A 8 -5.88 19.26 72.53
C GLN A 8 -5.11 18.58 71.36
N ALA A 9 -4.49 17.38 71.35
CA ALA A 9 -4.29 16.20 72.25
C ALA A 9 -2.82 15.68 72.05
N SER A 10 -2.21 14.58 72.55
CA SER A 10 -2.53 13.23 73.10
C SER A 10 -2.98 12.15 72.09
N SER A 11 -2.43 10.92 72.00
CA SER A 11 -1.18 10.26 72.50
C SER A 11 -1.05 8.89 71.78
N ALA A 12 -0.06 8.64 70.89
CA ALA A 12 1.24 7.99 71.14
C ALA A 12 1.25 6.45 71.44
N LYS A 13 2.25 5.75 70.84
CA LYS A 13 2.69 4.33 71.03
C LYS A 13 1.78 3.23 70.47
N ALA A 14 2.24 1.97 70.24
CA ALA A 14 3.44 1.40 69.60
C ALA A 14 3.50 -0.12 69.86
N VAL A 15 3.86 -0.92 68.83
CA VAL A 15 4.43 -2.29 68.90
C VAL A 15 3.67 -3.40 69.65
N THR A 16 3.30 -4.47 68.93
CA THR A 16 3.58 -5.86 69.35
C THR A 16 3.51 -6.81 68.14
N LEU A 17 4.09 -8.01 68.24
CA LEU A 17 4.34 -8.91 67.12
C LEU A 17 3.47 -10.18 67.19
N ALA A 18 3.04 -10.68 66.03
CA ALA A 18 2.73 -12.07 65.64
C ALA A 18 1.92 -13.00 66.58
N LEU A 19 0.94 -13.73 66.00
CA LEU A 19 0.97 -15.21 65.94
C LEU A 19 -0.20 -15.83 65.13
N SER A 20 0.00 -17.10 64.75
CA SER A 20 -0.98 -18.07 64.22
C SER A 20 -1.57 -17.89 62.80
N PHE A 21 -1.62 -19.02 62.07
CA PHE A 21 -2.33 -19.19 60.81
C PHE A 21 -3.85 -19.24 61.04
N PHE A 22 -4.62 -18.71 60.09
CA PHE A 22 -5.95 -19.25 59.77
C PHE A 22 -6.13 -19.29 58.25
N PHE A 23 -6.46 -20.48 57.72
CA PHE A 23 -6.92 -20.61 56.34
C PHE A 23 -8.33 -20.01 56.24
N LEU A 24 -8.52 -19.03 55.36
CA LEU A 24 -9.83 -18.66 54.84
C LEU A 24 -9.76 -18.69 53.32
N THR A 25 -10.25 -19.79 52.75
CA THR A 25 -10.49 -19.94 51.32
C THR A 25 -11.72 -19.13 50.92
N SER A 26 -11.58 -17.80 50.86
CA SER A 26 -12.58 -16.94 50.25
C SER A 26 -12.59 -17.16 48.74
N ALA A 27 -13.46 -18.06 48.28
CA ALA A 27 -13.75 -18.27 46.87
C ALA A 27 -14.55 -17.06 46.32
N THR A 28 -13.90 -15.92 46.19
CA THR A 28 -14.37 -14.83 45.34
C THR A 28 -14.26 -15.32 43.91
N ALA A 29 -15.38 -15.52 43.23
CA ALA A 29 -15.38 -15.69 41.79
C ALA A 29 -14.66 -14.49 41.18
N ALA A 30 -13.67 -14.73 40.32
CA ALA A 30 -13.03 -13.66 39.58
C ALA A 30 -14.08 -13.12 38.60
N GLU A 31 -14.44 -11.84 38.73
CA GLU A 31 -15.19 -11.17 37.66
C GLU A 31 -14.23 -11.03 36.47
N GLU A 32 -14.47 -11.86 35.46
CA GLU A 32 -13.61 -12.00 34.30
C GLU A 32 -13.65 -10.71 33.48
N TYR A 33 -12.55 -9.95 33.53
CA TYR A 33 -12.41 -8.72 32.76
C TYR A 33 -12.29 -9.08 31.28
N ASP A 34 -13.35 -8.81 30.53
CA ASP A 34 -13.55 -9.23 29.13
C ASP A 34 -12.57 -8.52 28.16
N TYR A 35 -11.32 -9.00 28.17
CA TYR A 35 -10.18 -8.43 27.45
C TYR A 35 -10.20 -8.77 25.94
N TYR A 36 -11.01 -9.75 25.53
CA TYR A 36 -10.93 -10.39 24.21
C TYR A 36 -11.93 -9.84 23.20
N SER A 37 -11.74 -8.58 22.78
CA SER A 37 -12.50 -7.99 21.66
C SER A 37 -11.76 -8.02 20.31
N TRP A 38 -10.44 -8.28 20.30
CA TRP A 38 -9.61 -8.38 19.09
C TRP A 38 -8.48 -9.41 19.31
N GLN A 39 -8.12 -10.29 18.37
CA GLN A 39 -8.86 -10.78 17.19
C GLN A 39 -8.33 -12.19 16.85
N SER A 40 -9.18 -13.09 16.36
CA SER A 40 -8.88 -14.53 16.33
C SER A 40 -7.81 -14.95 15.31
N ASP A 41 -6.82 -15.75 15.76
CA ASP A 41 -5.98 -16.56 14.88
C ASP A 41 -6.81 -17.64 14.17
N ASN A 42 -7.25 -17.33 12.95
CA ASN A 42 -7.66 -18.32 11.96
C ASN A 42 -7.53 -17.75 10.53
N PHE A 43 -6.28 -17.71 10.04
CA PHE A 43 -6.00 -17.54 8.62
C PHE A 43 -6.71 -18.65 7.83
N HIS A 44 -7.85 -18.32 7.18
CA HIS A 44 -8.22 -18.75 5.81
C HIS A 44 -9.65 -18.33 5.39
N ASN A 45 -10.54 -17.91 6.30
CA ASN A 45 -11.95 -17.63 5.93
C ASN A 45 -12.61 -16.42 6.63
N GLY A 46 -11.81 -15.43 7.06
CA GLY A 46 -12.31 -14.19 7.64
C GLY A 46 -12.95 -13.28 6.60
N ARG A 47 -14.29 -13.20 6.57
CA ARG A 47 -15.04 -12.15 5.85
C ARG A 47 -14.88 -10.80 6.56
N PHE A 48 -13.72 -10.18 6.41
CA PHE A 48 -13.66 -8.71 6.36
C PHE A 48 -14.62 -8.24 5.25
N TYR A 49 -15.31 -7.12 5.45
CA TYR A 49 -16.03 -6.44 4.38
C TYR A 49 -15.04 -5.67 3.48
N THR A 50 -14.09 -6.38 2.87
CA THR A 50 -13.34 -5.89 1.71
C THR A 50 -14.33 -5.74 0.56
N LYS A 51 -14.94 -4.55 0.49
CA LYS A 51 -15.80 -4.09 -0.60
C LYS A 51 -15.14 -4.46 -1.93
N GLN A 52 -15.81 -5.32 -2.72
CA GLN A 52 -15.20 -5.85 -3.94
C GLN A 52 -14.75 -4.71 -4.86
N PRO A 53 -13.56 -4.84 -5.49
CA PRO A 53 -12.97 -3.76 -6.27
C PRO A 53 -13.93 -3.26 -7.34
N GLN A 54 -14.25 -1.96 -7.29
CA GLN A 54 -15.19 -1.35 -8.22
C GLN A 54 -14.45 -1.07 -9.53
N CYS A 55 -14.79 -1.80 -10.58
CA CYS A 55 -14.16 -1.62 -11.89
C CYS A 55 -14.85 -0.52 -12.71
N VAL A 56 -14.16 0.61 -12.86
CA VAL A 56 -14.63 1.81 -13.54
C VAL A 56 -13.86 2.05 -14.83
N ASP A 57 -14.48 2.67 -15.82
CA ASP A 57 -13.82 3.06 -17.07
C ASP A 57 -12.85 4.22 -16.84
N ILE A 58 -11.67 4.16 -17.47
CA ILE A 58 -10.64 5.21 -17.44
C ILE A 58 -11.12 6.37 -18.33
N PRO A 59 -11.44 7.55 -17.77
CA PRO A 59 -12.03 8.63 -18.55
C PRO A 59 -10.96 9.40 -19.33
N ALA A 60 -11.36 10.06 -20.41
CA ALA A 60 -10.47 10.84 -21.26
C ALA A 60 -9.81 12.04 -20.55
N ASP A 61 -10.34 12.49 -19.42
CA ASP A 61 -9.76 13.55 -18.59
C ASP A 61 -8.76 13.05 -17.53
N LEU A 62 -8.62 11.73 -17.33
CA LEU A 62 -7.51 11.14 -16.56
C LEU A 62 -6.23 11.10 -17.43
N ARG A 63 -5.72 12.30 -17.75
CA ARG A 63 -4.65 12.56 -18.73
C ARG A 63 -3.35 11.77 -18.52
N LEU A 64 -3.09 11.28 -17.31
CA LEU A 64 -1.94 10.45 -16.99
C LEU A 64 -2.05 9.04 -17.60
N CYS A 65 -3.25 8.44 -17.60
CA CYS A 65 -3.46 7.01 -17.85
C CYS A 65 -4.49 6.67 -18.93
N HIS A 66 -5.15 7.66 -19.53
CA HIS A 66 -5.94 7.42 -20.73
C HIS A 66 -5.07 6.84 -21.86
N ASN A 67 -5.59 5.84 -22.59
CA ASN A 67 -4.89 5.07 -23.63
C ASN A 67 -3.67 4.24 -23.19
N VAL A 68 -3.47 3.92 -21.89
CA VAL A 68 -2.34 3.10 -21.38
C VAL A 68 -2.45 1.58 -21.70
N GLY A 69 -3.18 1.20 -22.75
CA GLY A 69 -3.34 -0.18 -23.23
C GLY A 69 -4.58 -0.92 -22.73
N TYR A 70 -5.24 -0.44 -21.67
CA TYR A 70 -6.51 -0.99 -21.15
C TYR A 70 -7.53 0.12 -20.86
N LYS A 71 -8.80 -0.25 -20.66
CA LYS A 71 -9.93 0.69 -20.55
C LYS A 71 -10.58 0.77 -19.17
N LYS A 72 -10.39 -0.21 -18.29
CA LYS A 72 -10.99 -0.24 -16.95
C LYS A 72 -9.93 -0.40 -15.86
N MET A 73 -10.07 0.41 -14.81
CA MET A 73 -9.26 0.37 -13.60
C MET A 73 -10.11 -0.05 -12.40
N ARG A 74 -9.47 -0.53 -11.32
CA ARG A 74 -10.13 -0.80 -10.03
C ARG A 74 -10.08 0.41 -9.09
N LEU A 75 -11.12 0.54 -8.27
CA LEU A 75 -11.18 1.39 -7.07
C LEU A 75 -11.47 0.54 -5.81
N PRO A 76 -10.80 0.80 -4.67
CA PRO A 76 -9.67 1.72 -4.52
C PRO A 76 -8.45 1.29 -5.35
N ASN A 77 -7.62 2.28 -5.71
CA ASN A 77 -6.38 2.06 -6.45
C ASN A 77 -5.23 1.63 -5.49
N LEU A 78 -3.97 1.60 -5.95
CA LEU A 78 -2.83 1.17 -5.10
C LEU A 78 -2.22 2.33 -4.28
N LEU A 79 -2.93 3.46 -4.21
CA LEU A 79 -2.65 4.65 -3.39
C LEU A 79 -3.87 4.99 -2.51
N ASP A 80 -4.74 4.00 -2.27
CA ASP A 80 -5.96 4.05 -1.47
C ASP A 80 -7.02 5.11 -1.86
N HIS A 81 -6.88 5.75 -3.02
CA HIS A 81 -7.90 6.67 -3.53
C HIS A 81 -9.19 5.90 -3.84
N GLU A 82 -10.30 6.27 -3.20
CA GLU A 82 -11.60 5.61 -3.36
C GLU A 82 -12.42 6.16 -4.54
N SER A 83 -12.10 7.35 -5.05
CA SER A 83 -12.99 8.09 -5.96
C SER A 83 -12.30 8.64 -7.22
N MET A 84 -13.03 8.66 -8.34
CA MET A 84 -12.50 9.21 -9.61
C MET A 84 -12.13 10.71 -9.58
N PRO A 85 -12.82 11.60 -8.84
CA PRO A 85 -12.38 12.99 -8.69
C PRO A 85 -11.01 13.11 -8.01
N GLU A 86 -10.80 12.36 -6.94
CA GLU A 86 -9.54 12.27 -6.18
C GLU A 86 -8.40 11.68 -7.01
N VAL A 87 -8.64 10.54 -7.68
CA VAL A 87 -7.66 9.93 -8.61
C VAL A 87 -7.24 10.95 -9.68
N LYS A 88 -8.18 11.70 -10.27
CA LYS A 88 -7.87 12.72 -11.28
C LYS A 88 -7.12 13.92 -10.70
N GLN A 89 -7.47 14.38 -9.51
CA GLN A 89 -6.77 15.47 -8.82
C GLN A 89 -5.31 15.09 -8.55
N GLN A 90 -5.09 13.92 -7.92
CA GLN A 90 -3.74 13.48 -7.54
C GLN A 90 -2.90 13.07 -8.75
N ALA A 91 -3.47 12.35 -9.73
CA ALA A 91 -2.78 11.99 -10.97
C ALA A 91 -2.44 13.21 -11.85
N GLY A 92 -3.24 14.28 -11.77
CA GLY A 92 -3.02 15.54 -12.50
C GLY A 92 -1.64 16.15 -12.19
N SER A 93 -1.21 16.08 -10.93
CA SER A 93 0.10 16.56 -10.46
C SER A 93 1.30 15.85 -11.10
N TRP A 94 1.11 14.65 -11.66
CA TRP A 94 2.17 13.85 -12.29
C TRP A 94 2.30 14.07 -13.81
N VAL A 95 1.31 14.69 -14.44
CA VAL A 95 1.33 15.01 -15.88
C VAL A 95 2.54 15.88 -16.29
N PRO A 96 2.98 16.88 -15.50
CA PRO A 96 4.21 17.63 -15.80
C PRO A 96 5.48 16.78 -15.81
N LEU A 97 5.61 15.79 -14.92
CA LEU A 97 6.77 14.89 -14.89
C LEU A 97 6.75 13.93 -16.08
N LEU A 98 5.59 13.35 -16.41
CA LEU A 98 5.44 12.53 -17.61
C LEU A 98 5.80 13.31 -18.89
N ALA A 99 5.45 14.60 -18.95
CA ALA A 99 5.83 15.48 -20.05
C ALA A 99 7.35 15.74 -20.18
N LYS A 100 8.15 15.51 -19.12
CA LYS A 100 9.62 15.55 -19.19
C LYS A 100 10.24 14.32 -19.85
N ARG A 101 9.52 13.19 -19.91
CA ARG A 101 9.98 11.92 -20.52
C ARG A 101 11.33 11.43 -19.96
N CYS A 102 11.50 11.55 -18.65
CA CYS A 102 12.72 11.16 -17.94
C CYS A 102 13.02 9.66 -18.06
N HIS A 103 12.01 8.80 -18.06
CA HIS A 103 12.13 7.37 -18.42
C HIS A 103 11.05 6.99 -19.43
N ALA A 104 11.25 5.91 -20.18
CA ALA A 104 10.24 5.39 -21.11
C ALA A 104 9.01 4.85 -20.34
N ASP A 105 9.26 4.05 -19.30
CA ASP A 105 8.21 3.39 -18.51
C ASP A 105 7.53 4.29 -17.47
N THR A 106 7.85 5.60 -17.40
CA THR A 106 7.25 6.52 -16.41
C THR A 106 5.72 6.47 -16.42
N GLN A 107 5.09 6.35 -17.59
CA GLN A 107 3.63 6.21 -17.67
C GLN A 107 3.13 4.87 -17.12
N VAL A 108 3.80 3.77 -17.47
CA VAL A 108 3.43 2.40 -17.04
C VAL A 108 3.54 2.26 -15.53
N PHE A 109 4.67 2.71 -14.96
CA PHE A 109 4.90 2.73 -13.52
C PHE A 109 3.82 3.53 -12.78
N LEU A 110 3.61 4.80 -13.13
CA LEU A 110 2.63 5.64 -12.44
C LEU A 110 1.20 5.11 -12.60
N CYS A 111 0.82 4.62 -13.79
CA CYS A 111 -0.53 4.11 -14.03
C CYS A 111 -0.79 2.74 -13.39
N SER A 112 0.24 1.92 -13.12
CA SER A 112 0.07 0.72 -12.29
C SER A 112 -0.44 1.03 -10.88
N LEU A 113 -0.12 2.23 -10.35
CA LEU A 113 -0.50 2.67 -9.02
C LEU A 113 -1.78 3.54 -9.03
N PHE A 114 -1.83 4.51 -9.94
CA PHE A 114 -2.96 5.45 -10.05
C PHE A 114 -4.21 4.85 -10.68
N ALA A 115 -4.05 3.97 -11.68
CA ALA A 115 -5.13 3.40 -12.47
C ALA A 115 -4.98 1.87 -12.67
N PRO A 116 -4.68 1.06 -11.63
CA PRO A 116 -4.43 -0.36 -11.73
C PRO A 116 -5.53 -1.10 -12.50
N VAL A 117 -5.13 -2.07 -13.33
CA VAL A 117 -6.02 -2.92 -14.13
C VAL A 117 -7.13 -3.51 -13.25
N CYS A 118 -8.36 -3.55 -13.78
CA CYS A 118 -9.49 -4.27 -13.18
C CYS A 118 -9.17 -5.77 -13.04
N LEU A 119 -8.69 -6.18 -11.85
CA LEU A 119 -8.41 -7.55 -11.43
C LEU A 119 -8.73 -7.71 -9.93
N ASP A 120 -9.17 -8.89 -9.52
CA ASP A 120 -9.52 -9.20 -8.12
C ASP A 120 -8.32 -8.98 -7.18
N ARG A 121 -7.16 -9.54 -7.56
CA ARG A 121 -5.88 -9.30 -6.91
C ARG A 121 -5.14 -8.17 -7.65
N PRO A 122 -4.59 -7.18 -6.95
CA PRO A 122 -3.75 -6.16 -7.57
C PRO A 122 -2.42 -6.77 -8.04
N ILE A 123 -1.83 -6.18 -9.08
CA ILE A 123 -0.46 -6.48 -9.51
C ILE A 123 0.33 -5.17 -9.39
N TYR A 124 1.40 -5.20 -8.61
CA TYR A 124 2.28 -4.06 -8.35
C TYR A 124 3.36 -3.95 -9.43
N PRO A 125 3.99 -2.78 -9.63
CA PRO A 125 5.23 -2.70 -10.40
C PRO A 125 6.33 -3.54 -9.71
N CYS A 126 7.23 -4.13 -10.50
CA CYS A 126 8.43 -4.76 -9.94
C CYS A 126 9.36 -3.68 -9.36
N ARG A 127 10.18 -4.05 -8.37
CA ARG A 127 11.19 -3.16 -7.79
C ARG A 127 12.09 -2.56 -8.85
N SER A 128 12.61 -3.35 -9.79
CA SER A 128 13.49 -2.84 -10.86
C SER A 128 12.86 -1.71 -11.69
N LEU A 129 11.56 -1.80 -11.99
CA LEU A 129 10.79 -0.78 -12.71
C LEU A 129 10.65 0.50 -11.89
N CYS A 130 10.38 0.39 -10.59
CA CYS A 130 10.39 1.56 -9.71
C CYS A 130 11.77 2.21 -9.67
N GLU A 131 12.84 1.42 -9.53
CA GLU A 131 14.20 1.95 -9.37
C GLU A 131 14.71 2.63 -10.64
N ALA A 132 14.51 2.03 -11.83
CA ALA A 132 14.88 2.67 -13.09
C ALA A 132 14.10 3.98 -13.37
N VAL A 133 12.81 4.02 -13.03
CA VAL A 133 12.01 5.26 -13.16
C VAL A 133 12.43 6.29 -12.11
N ARG A 134 12.65 5.89 -10.85
CA ARG A 134 13.16 6.74 -9.76
C ARG A 134 14.49 7.38 -10.16
N ASP A 135 15.48 6.58 -10.53
CA ASP A 135 16.85 7.05 -10.77
C ASP A 135 16.93 7.97 -12.00
N SER A 136 16.02 7.79 -12.96
CA SER A 136 15.88 8.69 -14.12
C SER A 136 15.08 9.97 -13.83
N CYS A 137 14.07 9.91 -12.95
CA CYS A 137 13.08 10.99 -12.78
C CYS A 137 13.21 11.78 -11.48
N ALA A 138 13.76 11.22 -10.40
CA ALA A 138 13.95 11.92 -9.13
C ALA A 138 14.88 13.15 -9.26
N PRO A 139 16.02 13.11 -9.97
CA PRO A 139 16.84 14.31 -10.20
C PRO A 139 16.08 15.41 -10.96
N VAL A 140 15.13 15.03 -11.82
CA VAL A 140 14.26 15.98 -12.53
C VAL A 140 13.25 16.61 -11.56
N MET A 141 12.66 15.84 -10.64
CA MET A 141 11.78 16.38 -9.60
C MET A 141 12.53 17.31 -8.63
N GLU A 142 13.73 16.91 -8.20
CA GLU A 142 14.60 17.67 -7.29
C GLU A 142 15.03 19.02 -7.90
N SER A 143 15.26 19.07 -9.22
CA SER A 143 15.53 20.33 -9.94
C SER A 143 14.38 21.36 -9.88
N TYR A 144 13.17 20.92 -9.52
CA TYR A 144 12.00 21.76 -9.26
C TYR A 144 11.65 21.87 -7.77
N GLY A 145 12.48 21.35 -6.87
CA GLY A 145 12.28 21.40 -5.42
C GLY A 145 11.37 20.31 -4.84
N PHE A 146 11.07 19.26 -5.60
CA PHE A 146 10.22 18.15 -5.15
C PHE A 146 11.06 16.87 -4.93
N PRO A 147 11.11 16.30 -3.72
CA PRO A 147 11.76 15.01 -3.50
C PRO A 147 10.92 13.86 -4.08
N TRP A 148 11.55 12.70 -4.28
CA TRP A 148 10.82 11.47 -4.59
C TRP A 148 9.93 11.08 -3.37
N PRO A 149 8.60 10.95 -3.54
CA PRO A 149 7.68 10.86 -2.41
C PRO A 149 7.63 9.46 -1.79
N GLU A 150 7.25 9.38 -0.51
CA GLU A 150 7.24 8.13 0.25
C GLU A 150 6.39 7.03 -0.42
N MET A 151 5.21 7.38 -0.95
CA MET A 151 4.29 6.45 -1.61
C MET A 151 4.87 5.75 -2.86
N LEU A 152 6.02 6.21 -3.37
CA LEU A 152 6.73 5.64 -4.51
C LEU A 152 8.09 5.03 -4.14
N GLN A 153 8.41 4.83 -2.85
CA GLN A 153 9.65 4.17 -2.45
C GLN A 153 9.66 2.69 -2.89
N CYS A 154 10.78 2.26 -3.48
CA CYS A 154 10.84 1.00 -4.23
C CYS A 154 10.99 -0.26 -3.37
N ASP A 155 11.31 -0.10 -2.07
CA ASP A 155 11.27 -1.15 -1.06
C ASP A 155 9.84 -1.65 -0.79
N LYS A 156 8.83 -0.76 -0.93
CA LYS A 156 7.41 -1.09 -0.82
C LYS A 156 6.90 -2.00 -1.96
N PHE A 157 7.69 -2.20 -3.02
CA PHE A 157 7.33 -3.02 -4.18
C PHE A 157 8.02 -4.41 -4.19
N PRO A 158 7.38 -5.44 -4.76
CA PRO A 158 7.90 -6.81 -4.82
C PRO A 158 9.17 -6.92 -5.66
N ILE A 159 9.96 -7.97 -5.40
CA ILE A 159 11.15 -8.30 -6.17
C ILE A 159 10.73 -9.01 -7.46
N ASP A 160 11.47 -8.80 -8.55
CA ASP A 160 11.23 -9.32 -9.90
C ASP A 160 11.05 -10.85 -10.07
N ASN A 161 11.19 -11.63 -8.99
CA ASN A 161 10.87 -13.07 -8.97
C ASN A 161 9.40 -13.36 -8.65
N ASP A 162 8.65 -12.37 -8.14
CA ASP A 162 7.23 -12.44 -7.81
C ASP A 162 6.33 -12.00 -8.98
N LEU A 163 5.01 -12.13 -8.85
CA LEU A 163 4.05 -11.61 -9.83
C LEU A 163 3.96 -10.08 -9.77
N CYS A 164 4.72 -9.40 -10.62
CA CYS A 164 4.76 -7.94 -10.75
C CYS A 164 4.86 -7.48 -12.22
N ILE A 165 4.73 -6.17 -12.46
CA ILE A 165 4.87 -5.56 -13.80
C ILE A 165 6.34 -5.18 -14.01
N PRO A 166 7.07 -5.82 -14.95
CA PRO A 166 8.49 -5.55 -15.20
C PRO A 166 8.71 -4.31 -16.08
N MET A 167 9.97 -3.89 -16.20
CA MET A 167 10.40 -2.88 -17.17
C MET A 167 10.14 -3.33 -18.62
N GLN A 168 9.78 -2.38 -19.50
CA GLN A 168 9.67 -2.64 -20.92
C GLN A 168 11.02 -2.38 -21.61
N PHE A 169 11.91 -3.38 -21.52
CA PHE A 169 13.14 -3.38 -22.30
C PHE A 169 12.82 -3.11 -23.77
N SER A 170 13.31 -1.98 -24.30
CA SER A 170 13.08 -1.54 -25.68
C SER A 170 13.90 -2.39 -26.66
N GLY A 171 13.49 -3.66 -26.81
CA GLY A 171 14.30 -4.76 -27.32
C GLY A 171 13.50 -5.85 -28.07
N GLY A 172 12.47 -5.47 -28.82
CA GLY A 172 12.01 -6.25 -29.97
C GLY A 172 11.40 -7.64 -29.71
N HIS A 173 10.83 -7.90 -28.52
CA HIS A 173 10.14 -9.17 -28.22
C HIS A 173 8.63 -9.01 -28.05
N ALA A 174 7.98 -8.54 -29.14
CA ALA A 174 6.68 -9.09 -29.48
C ALA A 174 6.89 -10.57 -29.86
N THR A 175 6.10 -11.48 -29.30
CA THR A 175 6.21 -12.92 -29.58
C THR A 175 6.11 -13.18 -31.08
N GLN A 176 7.18 -13.73 -31.68
CA GLN A 176 7.14 -14.13 -33.09
C GLN A 176 6.08 -15.22 -33.26
N THR A 177 5.03 -14.90 -34.02
CA THR A 177 4.04 -15.90 -34.43
C THR A 177 4.73 -16.92 -35.34
N PRO A 178 4.53 -18.25 -35.16
CA PRO A 178 5.17 -19.26 -35.99
C PRO A 178 4.92 -19.01 -37.48
N GLY A 179 5.99 -18.64 -38.20
CA GLY A 179 5.90 -18.21 -39.58
C GLY A 179 5.42 -19.34 -40.50
N LYS A 180 4.36 -19.09 -41.27
CA LYS A 180 3.95 -20.00 -42.35
C LYS A 180 5.05 -20.06 -43.41
N HIS A 181 5.72 -21.21 -43.52
CA HIS A 181 6.67 -21.49 -44.60
C HIS A 181 6.07 -21.16 -45.97
N HIS A 182 6.56 -20.11 -46.63
CA HIS A 182 6.33 -19.89 -48.04
C HIS A 182 7.30 -20.74 -48.85
N SER A 183 6.79 -21.82 -49.43
CA SER A 183 7.54 -22.63 -50.38
C SER A 183 7.60 -21.91 -51.72
N HIS A 184 8.75 -21.34 -52.07
CA HIS A 184 8.97 -20.74 -53.38
C HIS A 184 9.02 -21.83 -54.46
N LEU A 185 7.94 -21.97 -55.23
CA LEU A 185 7.91 -22.81 -56.43
C LEU A 185 8.69 -22.14 -57.57
N LEU A 186 9.93 -22.60 -57.77
CA LEU A 186 10.71 -22.30 -58.97
C LEU A 186 9.99 -22.83 -60.22
N HIS A 187 9.46 -21.93 -61.04
CA HIS A 187 9.04 -22.26 -62.40
C HIS A 187 10.26 -22.22 -63.31
N SER A 188 10.52 -23.32 -64.03
CA SER A 188 11.44 -23.33 -65.16
C SER A 188 10.71 -22.83 -66.40
N SER A 189 11.29 -21.85 -67.09
CA SER A 189 10.86 -21.46 -68.43
C SER A 189 11.52 -22.37 -69.47
N HIS A 190 10.75 -22.74 -70.50
CA HIS A 190 11.26 -23.21 -71.79
C HIS A 190 11.69 -22.03 -72.66
#